data_AF-A0A100WFC8-F1
#
_entry.id   AF-A0A100WFC8-F1
#
_cell.length_a   1.000
_cell.length_b   1.000
_cell.length_c   1.000
_cell.angle_alpha   90.00
_cell.angle_beta   90.00
_cell.angle_gamma   90.00
#
_symmetry.space_group_name_H-M   'P 1'
#
loop_
_entity.id
_entity.type
_entity.pdbx_description
1 polymer ?
#
loop_
_entity_poly.entity_id
_entity_poly.type
_entity_poly.pdbx_seq_one_letter_code
_entity_poly.pdbx_strand_id
1 'polypeptide(L)'
;MARHHTKDKGDLGVAKAHADLVAKGFDVLFPATEHAPFDLVAHSDGVFHRIQVKYRSARSGVLNVNLRSTWSDRHGVHSTPIDKASIDTICIYCPETDQCYYLRPADHNASVTLRITPVKNGQQKRILNAADYRELPGTDEHRASA
;
A
#
# COMPACT_ATOMS: atom_id res chain seq x y z
N MET A 1 25.57 -14.35 2.89
CA MET A 1 25.08 -13.11 3.55
C MET A 1 23.86 -13.46 4.37
N ALA A 2 23.82 -13.13 5.67
CA ALA A 2 22.69 -13.44 6.54
C ALA A 2 21.48 -12.60 6.11
N ARG A 3 20.47 -13.24 5.50
CA ARG A 3 19.24 -12.60 5.01
C ARG A 3 18.31 -12.30 6.19
N HIS A 4 17.86 -11.05 6.28
CA HIS A 4 16.91 -10.64 7.31
C HIS A 4 15.50 -10.70 6.72
N HIS A 5 14.78 -11.79 6.99
CA HIS A 5 13.50 -12.13 6.33
C HIS A 5 12.44 -11.01 6.26
N THR A 6 12.40 -10.07 7.22
CA THR A 6 11.46 -8.95 7.21
C THR A 6 11.88 -7.82 6.29
N LYS A 7 13.19 -7.58 6.13
CA LYS A 7 13.74 -6.56 5.22
C LYS A 7 13.52 -7.00 3.77
N ASP A 8 13.81 -8.26 3.46
CA ASP A 8 13.62 -8.84 2.13
C ASP A 8 12.16 -8.70 1.62
N LYS A 9 11.17 -8.83 2.51
CA LYS A 9 9.75 -8.64 2.17
C LYS A 9 9.40 -7.18 1.92
N GLY A 10 9.96 -6.26 2.70
CA GLY A 10 9.80 -4.83 2.50
C GLY A 10 10.34 -4.41 1.14
N ASP A 11 11.60 -4.77 0.87
CA ASP A 11 12.29 -4.46 -0.39
C ASP A 11 11.55 -5.05 -1.61
N LEU A 12 11.10 -6.31 -1.52
CA LEU A 12 10.27 -6.92 -2.56
C LEU A 12 8.96 -6.16 -2.78
N GLY A 13 8.30 -5.75 -1.69
CA GLY A 13 7.09 -4.93 -1.77
C GLY A 13 7.34 -3.62 -2.51
N VAL A 14 8.41 -2.90 -2.18
CA VAL A 14 8.78 -1.64 -2.84
C VAL A 14 9.08 -1.86 -4.32
N ALA A 15 9.86 -2.90 -4.67
CA ALA A 15 10.16 -3.23 -6.06
C ALA A 15 8.90 -3.55 -6.87
N LYS A 16 7.95 -4.29 -6.29
CA LYS A 16 6.67 -4.63 -6.93
C LYS A 16 5.76 -3.41 -7.09
N ALA A 17 5.71 -2.53 -6.08
CA ALA A 17 4.98 -1.28 -6.15
C ALA A 17 5.55 -0.34 -7.23
N HIS A 18 6.87 -0.21 -7.30
CA HIS A 18 7.56 0.53 -8.36
C HIS A 18 7.19 -0.02 -9.75
N ALA A 19 7.30 -1.33 -9.96
CA ALA A 19 6.97 -1.95 -11.25
C ALA A 19 5.50 -1.73 -11.64
N ASP A 20 4.57 -1.87 -10.71
CA ASP A 20 3.13 -1.67 -10.94
C ASP A 20 2.80 -0.20 -11.28
N LEU A 21 3.42 0.77 -10.59
CA LEU A 21 3.29 2.20 -10.89
C LEU A 21 3.89 2.57 -12.25
N VAL A 22 5.09 2.10 -12.57
CA VAL A 22 5.72 2.33 -13.89
C VAL A 22 4.87 1.73 -15.01
N ALA A 23 4.34 0.52 -14.83
CA ALA A 23 3.45 -0.11 -15.80
C ALA A 23 2.16 0.69 -16.03
N LYS A 24 1.73 1.48 -15.05
CA LYS A 24 0.60 2.41 -15.14
C LYS A 24 0.97 3.79 -15.67
N GLY A 25 2.22 4.03 -16.05
CA GLY A 25 2.66 5.28 -16.67
C GLY A 25 3.03 6.41 -15.70
N PHE A 26 3.33 6.10 -14.44
CA PHE A 26 3.86 7.09 -13.50
C PHE A 26 5.38 7.19 -13.59
N ASP A 27 5.92 8.40 -13.45
CA ASP A 27 7.31 8.59 -13.04
C ASP A 27 7.44 8.22 -11.56
N VAL A 28 8.38 7.34 -11.22
CA VAL A 28 8.56 6.88 -9.83
C VAL A 28 9.88 7.39 -9.26
N LEU A 29 9.80 8.13 -8.16
CA LEU A 29 10.94 8.73 -7.46
C LEU A 29 11.20 8.01 -6.14
N PHE A 30 12.48 7.90 -5.79
CA PHE A 30 12.95 7.35 -4.52
C PHE A 30 13.47 8.48 -3.62
N PRO A 31 13.10 8.51 -2.33
CA PRO A 31 13.72 9.43 -1.39
C PRO A 31 15.20 9.06 -1.22
N ALA A 32 16.08 10.06 -1.26
CA ALA A 32 17.52 9.88 -0.97
C ALA A 32 17.81 9.74 0.55
N THR A 33 16.83 9.27 1.33
CA THR A 33 16.90 9.12 2.77
C THR A 33 16.03 7.95 3.23
N GLU A 34 16.45 7.27 4.29
CA GLU A 34 15.67 6.22 4.95
C GLU A 34 14.68 6.78 6.01
N HIS A 35 14.72 8.09 6.27
CA HIS A 35 13.89 8.74 7.29
C HIS A 35 12.55 9.27 6.73
N ALA A 36 12.32 9.14 5.42
CA ALA A 36 11.07 9.56 4.82
C ALA A 36 9.90 8.69 5.34
N PRO A 37 8.70 9.27 5.54
CA PRO A 37 7.51 8.52 5.95
C PRO A 37 6.87 7.72 4.80
N PHE A 38 7.47 7.74 3.61
CA PHE A 38 7.03 7.05 2.40
C PHE A 38 8.23 6.40 1.72
N ASP A 39 7.98 5.35 0.94
CA ASP A 39 9.03 4.60 0.24
C ASP A 39 9.22 5.11 -1.19
N LEU A 40 8.15 5.59 -1.82
CA LEU A 40 8.11 6.04 -3.21
C LEU A 40 7.30 7.33 -3.34
N VAL A 41 7.56 8.08 -4.41
CA VAL A 41 6.65 9.10 -4.90
C VAL A 41 6.28 8.76 -6.34
N ALA A 42 4.99 8.68 -6.63
CA ALA A 42 4.49 8.58 -8.01
C ALA A 42 4.14 9.97 -8.53
N HIS A 43 4.62 10.30 -9.72
CA HIS A 43 4.36 11.56 -10.39
C HIS A 43 3.67 11.33 -11.74
N SER A 44 2.61 12.10 -11.98
CA SER A 44 1.93 12.20 -13.27
C SER A 44 1.17 13.53 -13.33
N ASP A 45 1.11 14.15 -14.49
CA ASP A 45 0.30 15.37 -14.74
C ASP A 45 0.54 16.51 -13.72
N GLY A 46 1.80 16.66 -13.26
CA GLY A 46 2.20 17.68 -12.29
C GLY A 46 1.79 17.41 -10.85
N VAL A 47 1.19 16.25 -10.58
CA VAL A 47 0.77 15.81 -9.24
C VAL A 47 1.76 14.79 -8.69
N PHE A 48 2.12 14.94 -7.42
CA PHE A 48 2.98 13.99 -6.69
C PHE A 48 2.16 13.26 -5.63
N HIS A 49 2.28 11.94 -5.60
CA HIS A 49 1.65 11.08 -4.60
C HIS A 49 2.72 10.39 -3.75
N ARG A 50 2.78 10.73 -2.45
CA ARG A 50 3.66 10.06 -1.47
C ARG A 50 3.09 8.71 -1.08
N ILE A 51 3.83 7.64 -1.37
CA ILE A 51 3.37 6.26 -1.24
C ILE A 51 4.19 5.50 -0.20
N GLN A 52 3.53 5.05 0.86
CA GLN A 52 4.08 4.06 1.77
C GLN A 52 3.69 2.66 1.29
N VAL A 53 4.67 1.79 1.10
CA VAL A 53 4.49 0.41 0.67
C VAL A 53 4.42 -0.52 1.88
N LYS A 54 3.51 -1.49 1.84
CA LYS A 54 3.39 -2.56 2.82
C LYS A 54 3.25 -3.91 2.12
N TYR A 55 4.18 -4.82 2.39
CA TYR A 55 4.01 -6.24 2.08
C TYR A 55 2.98 -6.86 3.02
N ARG A 56 1.92 -7.48 2.50
CA ARG A 56 0.91 -8.20 3.30
C ARG A 56 0.47 -9.48 2.63
N SER A 57 0.65 -10.60 3.31
CA SER A 57 0.07 -11.88 2.90
C SER A 57 -1.42 -11.93 3.22
N ALA A 58 -2.20 -12.39 2.25
CA ALA A 58 -3.61 -12.68 2.44
C ALA A 58 -3.80 -13.92 3.32
N ARG A 59 -4.81 -13.89 4.18
CA ARG A 59 -5.25 -15.05 4.97
C ARG A 59 -6.74 -15.28 4.74
N SER A 60 -7.11 -16.49 4.36
CA SER A 60 -8.51 -16.84 4.06
C SER A 60 -9.17 -15.90 3.03
N GLY A 61 -8.39 -15.46 2.03
CA GLY A 61 -8.86 -14.55 0.98
C GLY A 61 -9.06 -13.10 1.42
N VAL A 62 -8.45 -12.70 2.52
CA VAL A 62 -8.57 -11.35 3.11
C VAL A 62 -7.19 -10.76 3.37
N LEU A 63 -7.00 -9.49 3.03
CA LEU A 63 -5.87 -8.66 3.43
C LEU A 63 -6.30 -7.76 4.59
N ASN A 64 -5.62 -7.88 5.72
CA ASN A 64 -5.81 -6.97 6.85
C ASN A 64 -4.62 -6.01 6.94
N VAL A 65 -4.94 -4.72 6.98
CA VAL A 65 -3.96 -3.63 6.97
C VAL A 65 -4.23 -2.74 8.17
N ASN A 66 -3.30 -2.74 9.11
CA ASN A 66 -3.32 -1.81 10.24
C ASN A 66 -2.68 -0.49 9.84
N LEU A 67 -3.39 0.62 10.07
CA LEU A 67 -2.92 1.99 9.85
C LEU A 67 -2.09 2.47 11.04
N ARG A 68 -1.08 1.68 11.38
CA ARG A 68 -0.09 1.97 12.43
C ARG A 68 1.32 1.72 11.93
N SER A 69 2.25 2.48 12.51
CA SER A 69 3.67 2.18 12.48
C SER A 69 4.00 1.32 13.70
N THR A 70 4.82 0.30 13.50
CA THR A 70 5.27 -0.61 14.56
C THR A 70 6.77 -0.77 14.41
N TRP A 71 7.51 -0.53 15.49
CA TRP A 71 8.96 -0.71 15.54
C TRP A 71 9.36 -1.39 16.84
N SER A 72 10.49 -2.07 16.81
CA SER A 72 11.05 -2.73 17.99
C SER A 72 12.37 -2.06 18.34
N ASP A 73 12.57 -1.78 19.62
CA ASP A 73 13.85 -1.37 20.17
C ASP A 73 14.22 -2.24 21.38
N ARG A 74 15.30 -1.90 22.06
CA ARG A 74 15.74 -2.60 23.29
C ARG A 74 14.73 -2.51 24.45
N HIS A 75 13.73 -1.66 24.36
CA HIS A 75 12.68 -1.42 25.35
C HIS A 75 11.34 -2.03 24.97
N GLY A 76 11.27 -2.76 23.84
CA GLY A 76 10.10 -3.55 23.45
C GLY A 76 9.56 -3.17 22.08
N VAL A 77 8.31 -3.54 21.84
CA VAL A 77 7.60 -3.23 20.60
C VAL A 77 6.70 -2.03 20.85
N HIS A 78 6.91 -0.98 20.06
CA HIS A 78 6.11 0.24 20.10
C HIS A 78 5.19 0.29 18.90
N SER A 79 4.02 0.91 19.06
CA SER A 79 3.13 1.16 17.94
C SER A 79 2.37 2.46 18.10
N THR A 80 2.32 3.24 17.02
CA THR A 80 1.59 4.51 16.93
C THR A 80 0.73 4.54 15.66
N PRO A 81 -0.44 5.21 15.67
CA PRO A 81 -1.15 5.52 14.43
C PRO A 81 -0.23 6.18 13.41
N ILE A 82 -0.40 5.86 12.13
CA ILE A 82 0.33 6.57 11.07
C ILE A 82 -0.10 8.05 11.07
N ASP A 83 0.84 8.94 10.78
CA ASP A 83 0.51 10.32 10.43
C ASP A 83 -0.05 10.33 9.00
N LYS A 84 -1.37 10.46 8.89
CA LYS A 84 -2.08 10.46 7.61
C LYS A 84 -1.80 11.69 6.75
N ALA A 85 -1.21 12.76 7.29
CA ALA A 85 -0.81 13.92 6.51
C ALA A 85 0.57 13.74 5.85
N SER A 86 1.38 12.81 6.38
CA SER A 86 2.73 12.53 5.89
C SER A 86 2.77 11.65 4.63
N ILE A 87 1.66 10.98 4.31
CA ILE A 87 1.53 10.05 3.18
C ILE A 87 0.17 10.24 2.49
N ASP A 88 0.15 10.18 1.17
CA ASP A 88 -1.07 10.35 0.39
C ASP A 88 -1.75 9.00 0.14
N THR A 89 -0.95 7.93 -0.01
CA THR A 89 -1.44 6.60 -0.33
C THR A 89 -0.62 5.51 0.37
N ILE A 90 -1.30 4.43 0.76
CA ILE A 90 -0.66 3.17 1.13
C ILE A 90 -0.80 2.20 -0.03
N CYS A 91 0.32 1.69 -0.52
CA CYS A 91 0.36 0.59 -1.49
C CYS A 91 0.58 -0.74 -0.76
N ILE A 92 -0.34 -1.68 -0.93
CA ILE A 92 -0.28 -3.01 -0.31
C ILE A 92 0.09 -4.02 -1.39
N TYR A 93 1.31 -4.54 -1.34
CA TYR A 93 1.68 -5.67 -2.18
C TYR A 93 1.25 -6.98 -1.52
N CYS A 94 0.46 -7.78 -2.23
CA CYS A 94 0.04 -9.12 -1.83
C CYS A 94 0.75 -10.18 -2.69
N PRO A 95 1.57 -11.06 -2.08
CA PRO A 95 2.31 -12.08 -2.81
C PRO A 95 1.42 -13.22 -3.32
N GLU A 96 0.25 -13.47 -2.71
CA GLU A 96 -0.66 -14.54 -3.15
C GLU A 96 -1.39 -14.19 -4.45
N THR A 97 -1.63 -12.89 -4.70
CA THR A 97 -2.23 -12.39 -5.94
C THR A 97 -1.20 -11.78 -6.91
N ASP A 98 0.04 -11.60 -6.44
CA ASP A 98 1.11 -10.82 -7.11
C ASP A 98 0.64 -9.41 -7.55
N GLN A 99 -0.08 -8.73 -6.65
CA GLN A 99 -0.81 -7.49 -6.96
C GLN A 99 -0.64 -6.42 -5.88
N CYS A 100 -0.58 -5.15 -6.32
CA CYS A 100 -0.63 -3.94 -5.51
C CYS A 100 -2.06 -3.39 -5.31
N TYR A 101 -2.40 -2.98 -4.09
CA TYR A 101 -3.68 -2.34 -3.77
C TYR A 101 -3.45 -0.99 -3.08
N TYR A 102 -4.14 0.05 -3.52
CA TYR A 102 -3.88 1.44 -3.15
C TYR A 102 -5.02 2.00 -2.29
N LEU A 103 -4.67 2.53 -1.11
CA LEU A 103 -5.63 3.10 -0.16
C LEU A 103 -5.26 4.52 0.20
N ARG A 104 -6.25 5.42 0.24
CA ARG A 104 -6.08 6.71 0.93
C ARG A 104 -6.21 6.51 2.44
N PRO A 105 -5.18 6.80 3.24
CA PRO A 105 -5.26 6.62 4.69
C PRO A 105 -6.35 7.47 5.36
N ALA A 106 -6.68 8.62 4.75
CA ALA A 106 -7.71 9.53 5.22
C ALA A 106 -9.12 8.89 5.23
N ASP A 107 -9.39 7.95 4.32
CA ASP A 107 -10.72 7.34 4.13
C ASP A 107 -11.05 6.26 5.17
N HIS A 108 -10.11 5.94 6.06
CA HIS A 108 -10.18 4.78 6.93
C HIS A 108 -9.70 5.09 8.34
N ASN A 109 -10.21 4.40 9.36
CA ASN A 109 -9.84 4.66 10.76
C ASN A 109 -8.51 3.97 11.16
N ALA A 110 -8.60 2.87 11.93
CA ALA A 110 -7.43 2.20 12.49
C ALA A 110 -6.94 1.02 11.64
N SER A 111 -7.83 0.41 10.85
CA SER A 111 -7.51 -0.71 9.99
C SER A 111 -8.45 -0.80 8.80
N VAL A 112 -7.98 -1.49 7.76
CA VAL A 112 -8.71 -1.76 6.52
C VAL A 112 -8.65 -3.26 6.26
N THR A 113 -9.76 -3.82 5.81
CA THR A 113 -9.86 -5.23 5.45
C THR A 113 -10.32 -5.33 4.01
N LEU A 114 -9.41 -5.68 3.10
CA LEU A 114 -9.71 -5.90 1.70
C LEU A 114 -9.99 -7.37 1.45
N ARG A 115 -11.03 -7.65 0.66
CA ARG A 115 -11.45 -9.00 0.32
C ARG A 115 -10.99 -9.35 -1.09
N ILE A 116 -10.14 -10.37 -1.22
CA ILE A 116 -9.65 -10.87 -2.50
C ILE A 116 -10.62 -11.90 -3.08
N THR A 117 -11.08 -12.84 -2.26
CA THR A 117 -11.97 -13.91 -2.74
C THR A 117 -13.45 -13.56 -2.51
N PRO A 118 -14.35 -13.85 -3.46
CA PRO A 118 -15.78 -13.62 -3.28
C PRO A 118 -16.31 -14.27 -1.99
N VAL A 119 -17.34 -13.65 -1.40
CA VAL A 119 -18.03 -14.22 -0.24
C VAL A 119 -18.76 -15.51 -0.61
N LYS A 120 -18.64 -16.55 0.23
CA LYS A 120 -19.39 -17.80 0.04
C LYS A 120 -20.89 -17.65 0.34
N ASN A 121 -21.26 -16.69 1.21
CA ASN A 121 -22.61 -16.55 1.75
C ASN A 121 -23.39 -15.35 1.16
N GLY A 122 -22.99 -14.81 0.00
CA GLY A 122 -23.71 -13.72 -0.67
C GLY A 122 -23.78 -12.38 0.08
N GLN A 123 -23.10 -12.25 1.23
CA GLN A 123 -23.01 -10.99 1.97
C GLN A 123 -22.25 -9.95 1.14
N GLN A 124 -22.91 -8.85 0.75
CA GLN A 124 -22.27 -7.78 -0.03
C GLN A 124 -22.14 -6.45 0.73
N LYS A 125 -22.92 -6.22 1.79
CA LYS A 125 -22.88 -4.96 2.55
C LYS A 125 -21.59 -4.86 3.37
N ARG A 126 -20.89 -3.72 3.25
CA ARG A 126 -19.67 -3.33 4.00
C ARG A 126 -18.40 -4.13 3.69
N ILE A 127 -18.29 -4.70 2.49
CA ILE A 127 -17.06 -5.36 2.04
C ILE A 127 -16.31 -4.42 1.10
N LEU A 128 -15.02 -4.23 1.37
CA LEU A 128 -14.11 -3.56 0.48
C LEU A 128 -13.50 -4.62 -0.44
N ASN A 129 -13.96 -4.69 -1.69
CA ASN A 129 -13.44 -5.65 -2.67
C ASN A 129 -12.04 -5.18 -3.11
N ALA A 130 -11.05 -6.06 -3.02
CA ALA A 130 -9.67 -5.71 -3.34
C ALA A 130 -9.50 -5.22 -4.80
N ALA A 131 -10.35 -5.70 -5.72
CA ALA A 131 -10.36 -5.28 -7.12
C ALA A 131 -10.62 -3.77 -7.29
N ASP A 132 -11.41 -3.17 -6.40
CA ASP A 132 -11.77 -1.73 -6.46
C ASP A 132 -10.62 -0.82 -6.03
N TYR A 133 -9.53 -1.39 -5.50
CA TYR A 133 -8.36 -0.68 -5.00
C TYR A 133 -7.12 -0.94 -5.86
N ARG A 134 -7.31 -1.36 -7.11
CA ARG A 134 -6.20 -1.65 -8.03
C ARG A 134 -5.54 -0.39 -8.58
N GLU A 135 -6.23 0.75 -8.58
CA GLU A 135 -5.71 2.01 -9.11
C GLU A 135 -5.30 3.00 -8.04
N LEU A 136 -4.32 3.85 -8.37
CA LEU A 136 -3.86 4.92 -7.48
C LEU A 136 -4.99 5.97 -7.34
N PRO A 137 -5.46 6.29 -6.12
CA PRO A 137 -6.58 7.21 -5.94
C PRO A 137 -6.31 8.60 -6.51
N GLY A 138 -7.32 9.18 -7.17
CA GLY A 138 -7.25 10.54 -7.72
C GLY A 138 -6.65 10.65 -9.13
N THR A 139 -6.55 9.53 -9.85
CA THR A 139 -5.93 9.48 -11.20
C THR A 139 -6.95 9.31 -12.33
N ASP A 140 -8.22 9.03 -12.00
CA ASP A 140 -9.29 8.77 -12.97
C ASP A 140 -9.82 10.05 -13.67
N GLU A 141 -9.63 11.23 -13.09
CA GLU A 141 -10.19 12.47 -13.66
C GLU A 141 -9.38 13.01 -14.85
N HIS A 142 -8.13 12.56 -15.05
CA HIS A 142 -7.21 13.17 -16.03
C HIS A 142 -6.83 12.25 -17.20
N ARG A 143 -7.09 10.93 -17.09
CA ARG A 143 -6.74 9.94 -18.13
C ARG A 143 -7.77 9.81 -19.27
N ALA A 144 -8.96 10.41 -19.14
CA ALA A 144 -10.00 10.36 -20.17
C ALA A 144 -9.80 11.38 -21.32
N SER A 145 -8.66 12.08 -21.35
CA SER A 145 -8.40 13.19 -22.28
C SER A 145 -7.28 12.92 -23.30
N ALA A 146 -6.83 11.67 -23.44
CA ALA A 146 -5.77 11.27 -24.37
C ALA A 146 -6.29 10.38 -25.51
#